data_AF-A0A925V4P8-F1
#
_entry.id   AF-A0A925V4P8-F1
#
_cell.length_a   1.000
_cell.length_b   1.000
_cell.length_c   1.000
_cell.angle_alpha   90.00
_cell.angle_beta   90.00
_cell.angle_gamma   90.00
#
_symmetry.space_group_name_H-M   'P 1'
#
loop_
_entity.id
_entity.type
_entity.pdbx_description
1 polymer ?
#
loop_
_entity_poly.entity_id
_entity_poly.type
_entity_poly.pdbx_seq_one_letter_code
_entity_poly.pdbx_strand_id
1 'polypeptide(L)'
;MSSKLSRRMVLRAAGVAVTLPALVSLLPRGARAGGGATKRFVSLFFPNGSTRRQDWMLGGSGTDYTMGTAHASLEPLRAKLSMFTNLNGDYGGAPDHSRGTASFLTGAPISDMGTPQVEISIDQAIADALQPATAIRSLHL
;
A
#
# COMPACT_ATOMS: atom_id res chain seq x y z
N MET A 1 56.06 -21.16 -22.78
CA MET A 1 56.13 -19.70 -22.54
C MET A 1 55.77 -19.45 -21.09
N SER A 2 56.75 -19.08 -20.25
CA SER A 2 56.53 -18.83 -18.82
C SER A 2 56.02 -17.40 -18.64
N SER A 3 54.73 -17.25 -18.31
CA SER A 3 54.16 -15.96 -17.91
C SER A 3 54.72 -15.60 -16.53
N LYS A 4 55.64 -14.61 -16.48
CA LYS A 4 56.20 -14.13 -15.21
C LYS A 4 55.18 -13.23 -14.52
N LEU A 5 54.64 -13.69 -13.39
CA LEU A 5 53.81 -12.90 -12.49
C LEU A 5 54.59 -11.66 -12.02
N SER A 6 54.28 -10.49 -12.58
CA SER A 6 54.92 -9.25 -12.18
C SER A 6 54.29 -8.70 -10.89
N ARG A 7 55.11 -8.07 -10.04
CA ARG A 7 54.66 -7.39 -8.81
C ARG A 7 53.54 -6.37 -9.08
N ARG A 8 53.57 -5.71 -10.23
CA ARG A 8 52.53 -4.79 -10.70
C ARG A 8 51.20 -5.49 -10.96
N MET A 9 51.23 -6.71 -11.50
CA MET A 9 50.03 -7.49 -11.76
C MET A 9 49.38 -7.96 -10.46
N VAL A 10 50.19 -8.38 -9.49
CA VAL A 10 49.72 -8.75 -8.14
C VAL A 10 49.06 -7.56 -7.43
N LEU A 11 49.70 -6.39 -7.46
CA LEU A 11 49.15 -5.18 -6.81
C LEU A 11 47.87 -4.67 -7.48
N ARG A 12 47.75 -4.79 -8.82
CA ARG A 12 46.51 -4.46 -9.53
C ARG A 12 45.37 -5.41 -9.16
N ALA A 13 45.63 -6.71 -9.10
CA ALA A 13 44.63 -7.70 -8.71
C ALA A 13 44.19 -7.52 -7.25
N ALA A 14 45.14 -7.25 -6.35
CA ALA A 14 44.84 -6.95 -4.94
C ALA A 14 44.01 -5.67 -4.79
N GLY A 15 44.35 -4.61 -5.53
CA GLY A 15 43.56 -3.38 -5.56
C GLY A 15 42.11 -3.63 -5.97
N VAL A 16 41.90 -4.37 -7.07
CA VAL A 16 40.56 -4.77 -7.52
C VAL A 16 39.83 -5.58 -6.44
N ALA A 17 40.47 -6.53 -5.79
CA ALA A 17 39.84 -7.34 -4.76
C ALA A 17 39.43 -6.56 -3.50
N VAL A 18 40.17 -5.51 -3.13
CA VAL A 18 39.84 -4.64 -1.98
C VAL A 18 38.79 -3.59 -2.35
N THR A 19 38.83 -3.04 -3.57
CA THR A 19 37.89 -1.98 -4.00
C THR A 19 36.59 -2.54 -4.56
N LEU A 20 36.55 -3.80 -5.00
CA LEU A 20 35.32 -4.41 -5.46
C LEU A 20 34.42 -4.54 -4.22
N PRO A 21 33.27 -3.83 -4.18
CA PRO A 21 32.31 -4.03 -3.11
C PRO A 21 32.04 -5.53 -3.03
N ALA A 22 32.07 -6.10 -1.82
CA ALA A 22 31.58 -7.46 -1.65
C ALA A 22 30.25 -7.53 -2.41
N LEU A 23 30.16 -8.43 -3.39
CA LEU A 23 28.96 -8.59 -4.20
C LEU A 23 27.91 -9.23 -3.31
N VAL A 24 27.35 -8.46 -2.37
CA VAL A 24 26.36 -8.89 -1.40
C VAL A 24 25.13 -9.47 -2.11
N SER A 25 24.92 -9.09 -3.39
CA SER A 25 23.94 -9.69 -4.29
C SER A 25 24.23 -11.15 -4.67
N LEU A 26 25.50 -11.58 -4.69
CA LEU A 26 25.93 -12.96 -4.99
C LEU A 26 26.04 -13.83 -3.73
N LEU A 27 25.94 -13.25 -2.53
CA LEU A 27 25.91 -14.03 -1.31
C LEU A 27 24.65 -14.91 -1.30
N PRO A 28 24.76 -16.22 -0.98
CA PRO A 28 23.62 -17.08 -0.80
C PRO A 28 22.69 -16.50 0.26
N ARG A 29 21.56 -15.92 -0.16
CA ARG A 29 20.52 -15.50 0.76
C ARG A 29 19.78 -16.76 1.19
N GLY A 30 20.12 -17.28 2.38
CA GLY A 30 19.33 -18.32 3.01
C GLY A 30 17.91 -17.79 3.20
N ALA A 31 16.92 -18.41 2.56
CA ALA A 31 15.51 -18.14 2.82
C ALA A 31 15.22 -18.55 4.28
N ARG A 32 15.30 -17.59 5.20
CA ARG A 32 14.77 -17.79 6.54
C ARG A 32 13.26 -17.75 6.40
N ALA A 33 12.59 -18.88 6.61
CA ALA A 33 11.16 -18.92 6.86
C ALA A 33 10.89 -18.23 8.21
N GLY A 34 10.97 -16.89 8.22
CA GLY A 34 10.70 -16.08 9.38
C GLY A 34 9.20 -15.82 9.48
N GLY A 35 8.53 -16.48 10.43
CA GLY A 35 7.19 -16.12 10.90
C GLY A 35 6.05 -16.33 9.90
N GLY A 36 4.82 -16.25 10.40
CA GLY A 36 3.59 -16.47 9.61
C GLY A 36 3.45 -15.53 8.41
N ALA A 37 2.50 -15.85 7.52
CA ALA A 37 2.29 -15.12 6.27
C ALA A 37 2.21 -13.60 6.46
N THR A 38 2.96 -12.85 5.65
CA THR A 38 2.95 -11.38 5.67
C THR A 38 1.55 -10.84 5.41
N LYS A 39 0.97 -10.18 6.41
CA LYS A 39 -0.29 -9.44 6.25
C LYS A 39 -0.01 -8.18 5.43
N ARG A 40 -0.91 -7.87 4.50
CA ARG A 40 -0.83 -6.68 3.64
C ARG A 40 -2.10 -5.87 3.76
N PHE A 41 -1.95 -4.56 3.86
CA PHE A 41 -3.05 -3.62 3.73
C PHE A 41 -3.22 -3.27 2.25
N VAL A 42 -4.46 -3.31 1.76
CA VAL A 42 -4.83 -2.92 0.40
C VAL A 42 -6.06 -2.04 0.51
N SER A 43 -6.01 -0.89 -0.16
CA SER A 43 -7.14 0.02 -0.29
C SER A 43 -7.50 0.15 -1.77
N LEU A 44 -8.80 0.06 -2.08
CA LEU A 44 -9.33 0.15 -3.44
C LEU A 44 -10.33 1.29 -3.50
N PHE A 45 -10.09 2.24 -4.40
CA PHE A 45 -11.00 3.35 -4.66
C PHE A 45 -11.65 3.15 -6.02
N PHE A 46 -12.96 3.33 -6.06
CA PHE A 46 -13.71 3.37 -7.31
C PHE A 46 -14.43 4.72 -7.38
N PRO A 47 -13.86 5.73 -8.08
CA PRO A 47 -14.52 7.02 -8.28
C PRO A 47 -15.70 6.88 -9.24
N ASN A 48 -16.37 8.02 -9.52
CA ASN A 48 -17.47 8.19 -10.48
C ASN A 48 -17.51 7.16 -11.64
N GLY A 49 -18.71 6.71 -11.99
CA GLY A 49 -18.94 5.80 -13.13
C GLY A 49 -19.30 4.37 -12.73
N SER A 50 -20.14 4.20 -11.71
CA SER A 50 -20.66 2.88 -11.31
C SER A 50 -21.88 2.46 -12.13
N THR A 51 -22.29 1.19 -11.95
CA THR A 51 -23.65 0.75 -12.32
C THR A 51 -24.72 1.50 -11.51
N ARG A 52 -26.00 1.15 -11.67
CA ARG A 52 -27.09 1.93 -11.08
C ARG A 52 -26.93 1.97 -9.56
N ARG A 53 -27.26 3.11 -8.94
CA ARG A 53 -27.10 3.32 -7.49
C ARG A 53 -27.69 2.18 -6.65
N GLN A 54 -28.83 1.62 -7.06
CA GLN A 54 -29.49 0.55 -6.32
C GLN A 54 -28.64 -0.73 -6.23
N ASP A 55 -27.79 -1.00 -7.22
CA ASP A 55 -26.92 -2.18 -7.26
C ASP A 55 -25.88 -2.17 -6.12
N TRP A 56 -25.55 -1.00 -5.58
CA TRP A 56 -24.51 -0.79 -4.57
C TRP A 56 -25.07 -0.58 -3.16
N MET A 57 -26.38 -0.40 -3.02
CA MET A 57 -27.02 -0.12 -1.74
C MET A 57 -27.07 -1.38 -0.87
N LEU A 58 -26.91 -1.17 0.42
CA LEU A 58 -27.21 -2.19 1.43
C LEU A 58 -28.62 -1.98 1.95
N GLY A 59 -29.35 -3.07 2.18
CA GLY A 59 -30.60 -3.07 2.94
C GLY A 59 -30.36 -3.55 4.38
N GLY A 60 -31.30 -3.26 5.28
CA GLY A 60 -31.20 -3.69 6.68
C GLY A 60 -30.08 -3.00 7.47
N SER A 61 -29.71 -3.56 8.62
CA SER A 61 -28.70 -3.02 9.54
C SER A 61 -28.07 -4.11 10.38
N GLY A 62 -26.89 -3.82 10.97
CA GLY A 62 -26.20 -4.76 11.84
C GLY A 62 -25.67 -5.97 11.07
N THR A 63 -25.84 -7.18 11.62
CA THR A 63 -25.44 -8.43 10.96
C THR A 63 -26.41 -8.87 9.87
N ASP A 64 -27.65 -8.38 9.91
CA ASP A 64 -28.76 -8.82 9.06
C ASP A 64 -28.94 -7.92 7.82
N TYR A 65 -27.84 -7.34 7.35
CA TYR A 65 -27.87 -6.49 6.14
C TYR A 65 -27.96 -7.33 4.86
N THR A 66 -28.57 -6.79 3.83
CA THR A 66 -28.59 -7.37 2.48
C THR A 66 -27.61 -6.65 1.57
N MET A 67 -26.86 -7.41 0.78
CA MET A 67 -25.93 -6.88 -0.21
C MET A 67 -26.66 -6.58 -1.52
N GLY A 68 -26.37 -5.43 -2.12
CA GLY A 68 -26.76 -5.13 -3.50
C GLY A 68 -26.03 -6.03 -4.50
N THR A 69 -26.53 -6.07 -5.74
CA THR A 69 -26.00 -6.91 -6.83
C THR A 69 -24.53 -6.65 -7.15
N ALA A 70 -24.03 -5.43 -6.96
CA ALA A 70 -22.63 -5.08 -7.15
C ALA A 70 -21.68 -5.81 -6.17
N HIS A 71 -22.19 -6.22 -5.00
CA HIS A 71 -21.44 -6.92 -3.96
C HIS A 71 -21.68 -8.43 -3.97
N ALA A 72 -22.44 -8.98 -4.93
CA ALA A 72 -22.84 -10.38 -4.92
C ALA A 72 -21.65 -11.36 -4.87
N SER A 73 -20.52 -11.00 -5.50
CA SER A 73 -19.29 -11.81 -5.47
C SER A 73 -18.62 -11.87 -4.09
N LEU A 74 -18.98 -10.96 -3.17
CA LEU A 74 -18.43 -10.86 -1.81
C LEU A 74 -19.22 -11.67 -0.78
N GLU A 75 -20.40 -12.18 -1.14
CA GLU A 75 -21.28 -12.94 -0.22
C GLU A 75 -20.55 -14.11 0.49
N PRO A 76 -19.68 -14.92 -0.18
CA PRO A 76 -18.92 -15.98 0.49
C PRO A 76 -17.94 -15.47 1.56
N LEU A 77 -17.65 -14.17 1.57
CA LEU A 77 -16.74 -13.51 2.50
C LEU A 77 -17.48 -12.69 3.57
N ARG A 78 -18.83 -12.74 3.64
CA ARG A 78 -19.66 -11.94 4.57
C ARG A 78 -19.13 -11.91 6.00
N ALA A 79 -18.73 -13.06 6.55
CA ALA A 79 -18.21 -13.18 7.91
C ALA A 79 -16.88 -12.41 8.16
N LYS A 80 -16.22 -11.95 7.10
CA LYS A 80 -14.96 -11.19 7.12
C LYS A 80 -15.14 -9.74 6.68
N LEU A 81 -16.37 -9.29 6.44
CA LEU A 81 -16.67 -7.97 5.90
C LEU A 81 -17.40 -7.12 6.94
N SER A 82 -16.98 -5.87 7.04
CA SER A 82 -17.74 -4.81 7.71
C SER A 82 -18.09 -3.78 6.66
N MET A 83 -19.38 -3.66 6.36
CA MET A 83 -19.88 -2.74 5.35
C MET A 83 -20.52 -1.54 6.03
N PHE A 84 -20.24 -0.35 5.50
CA PHE A 84 -20.73 0.92 6.04
C PHE A 84 -21.44 1.68 4.92
N THR A 85 -22.53 2.34 5.27
CA THR A 85 -23.30 3.21 4.38
C THR A 85 -23.59 4.54 5.06
N ASN A 86 -24.15 5.49 4.32
CA ASN A 86 -24.52 6.80 4.83
C ASN A 86 -23.34 7.61 5.42
N LEU A 87 -22.13 7.36 4.90
CA LEU A 87 -20.95 8.14 5.25
C LEU A 87 -21.03 9.49 4.55
N ASN A 88 -20.83 10.57 5.31
CA ASN A 88 -20.73 11.92 4.77
C ASN A 88 -19.27 12.25 4.44
N GLY A 89 -19.00 12.67 3.20
CA GLY A 89 -17.71 13.14 2.72
C GLY A 89 -17.76 14.59 2.22
N ASP A 90 -18.78 15.35 2.61
CA ASP A 90 -18.99 16.74 2.17
C ASP A 90 -18.14 17.72 2.98
N TYR A 91 -16.81 17.63 2.80
CA TYR A 91 -15.82 18.47 3.47
C TYR A 91 -15.10 19.37 2.46
N GLY A 92 -15.82 20.37 1.93
CA GLY A 92 -15.28 21.60 1.31
C GLY A 92 -14.45 21.50 0.01
N GLY A 93 -14.20 22.69 -0.57
CA GLY A 93 -13.05 23.03 -1.43
C GLY A 93 -13.08 22.65 -2.92
N ALA A 94 -13.69 21.52 -3.30
CA ALA A 94 -13.50 20.93 -4.63
C ALA A 94 -14.74 20.28 -5.23
N PRO A 95 -14.85 20.13 -6.56
CA PRO A 95 -15.85 19.28 -7.21
C PRO A 95 -15.78 17.83 -6.73
N ASP A 96 -16.91 17.14 -6.70
CA ASP A 96 -17.09 15.80 -6.10
C ASP A 96 -16.03 14.78 -6.54
N HIS A 97 -15.67 14.79 -7.83
CA HIS A 97 -14.67 13.89 -8.39
C HIS A 97 -13.30 14.05 -7.72
N SER A 98 -12.83 15.31 -7.65
CA SER A 98 -11.53 15.64 -7.11
C SER A 98 -11.51 15.52 -5.60
N ARG A 99 -12.61 15.88 -4.95
CA ARG A 99 -12.77 15.78 -3.48
C ARG A 99 -12.64 14.33 -3.00
N GLY A 100 -13.43 13.42 -3.56
CA GLY A 100 -13.40 12.01 -3.15
C GLY A 100 -12.06 11.33 -3.43
N THR A 101 -11.40 11.70 -4.52
CA THR A 101 -10.05 11.21 -4.84
C THR A 101 -9.02 11.71 -3.82
N ALA A 102 -9.07 12.98 -3.47
CA ALA A 102 -8.11 13.57 -2.55
C ALA A 102 -8.31 13.13 -1.09
N SER A 103 -9.55 12.82 -0.68
CA SER A 103 -9.87 12.37 0.68
C SER A 103 -9.82 10.85 0.89
N PHE A 104 -9.50 10.05 -0.14
CA PHE A 104 -9.73 8.60 -0.15
C PHE A 104 -9.13 7.82 1.05
N LEU A 105 -7.96 8.21 1.54
CA LEU A 105 -7.30 7.56 2.69
C LEU A 105 -7.32 8.38 3.98
N THR A 106 -7.75 9.63 3.92
CA THR A 106 -7.64 10.59 5.04
C THR A 106 -9.00 10.95 5.61
N GLY A 107 -10.06 10.93 4.80
CA GLY A 107 -11.40 11.37 5.21
C GLY A 107 -11.47 12.84 5.63
N ALA A 108 -10.42 13.62 5.35
CA ALA A 108 -10.24 14.99 5.78
C ALA A 108 -10.59 15.99 4.66
N PRO A 109 -11.01 17.22 5.00
CA PRO A 109 -11.13 18.30 4.03
C PRO A 109 -9.80 18.56 3.32
N ILE A 110 -9.88 19.00 2.07
CA ILE A 110 -8.72 19.48 1.34
C ILE A 110 -8.63 21.00 1.39
N SER A 111 -7.43 21.50 1.65
CA SER A 111 -7.15 22.95 1.70
C SER A 111 -7.40 23.64 0.37
N ASP A 112 -6.95 23.02 -0.73
CA ASP A 112 -7.03 23.54 -2.08
C ASP A 112 -6.77 22.43 -3.12
N MET A 113 -7.04 22.74 -4.39
CA MET A 113 -6.97 21.78 -5.50
C MET A 113 -5.58 21.59 -6.12
N GLY A 114 -4.64 22.52 -5.88
CA GLY A 114 -3.29 22.47 -6.42
C GLY A 114 -2.28 21.85 -5.46
N THR A 115 -2.48 22.05 -4.15
CA THR A 115 -1.61 21.59 -3.05
C THR A 115 -2.44 21.04 -1.89
N PRO A 116 -3.30 20.04 -2.12
CA PRO A 116 -4.22 19.54 -1.09
C PRO A 116 -3.45 19.10 0.16
N GLN A 117 -3.60 19.86 1.24
CA GLN A 117 -3.20 19.44 2.58
C GLN A 117 -4.30 18.53 3.12
N VAL A 118 -3.88 17.38 3.64
CA VAL A 118 -4.77 16.38 4.22
C VAL A 118 -4.24 15.98 5.59
N GLU A 119 -5.12 15.48 6.46
CA GLU A 119 -4.72 14.89 7.73
C GLU A 119 -4.04 13.52 7.53
N ILE A 120 -3.67 12.86 8.63
CA ILE A 120 -3.05 11.54 8.58
C ILE A 120 -3.93 10.55 7.81
N SER A 121 -3.29 9.69 7.02
CA SER A 121 -3.99 8.64 6.29
C SER A 121 -4.18 7.39 7.15
N ILE A 122 -5.18 6.58 6.83
CA ILE A 122 -5.45 5.32 7.52
C ILE A 122 -4.24 4.37 7.49
N ASP A 123 -3.46 4.36 6.41
CA ASP A 123 -2.25 3.53 6.33
C ASP A 123 -1.13 4.05 7.25
N GLN A 124 -1.01 5.37 7.45
CA GLN A 124 -0.11 5.94 8.46
C GLN A 124 -0.55 5.54 9.88
N ALA A 125 -1.85 5.65 10.18
CA ALA A 125 -2.39 5.22 11.47
C ALA A 125 -2.19 3.72 11.73
N ILE A 126 -2.36 2.87 10.71
CA ILE A 126 -2.08 1.43 10.78
C ILE A 126 -0.58 1.19 11.03
N ALA A 127 0.30 1.91 10.33
CA ALA A 127 1.74 1.77 10.50
C ALA A 127 2.20 2.17 11.91
N ASP A 128 1.63 3.24 12.48
CA ASP A 128 1.90 3.67 13.85
C ASP A 128 1.44 2.65 14.89
N ALA A 129 0.26 2.08 14.70
CA ALA A 129 -0.31 1.10 15.63
C ALA A 129 0.41 -0.26 15.58
N LEU A 130 0.80 -0.73 14.40
CA LEU A 130 1.36 -2.07 14.22
C LEU A 130 2.89 -2.10 14.18
N GLN A 131 3.54 -0.97 13.89
CA GLN A 131 4.99 -0.85 13.68
C GLN A 131 5.57 -1.99 12.82
N PRO A 132 5.00 -2.25 11.62
CA PRO A 132 5.34 -3.43 10.86
C PRO A 132 6.74 -3.32 10.25
N ALA A 133 7.44 -4.45 10.14
CA ALA A 133 8.70 -4.53 9.42
C ALA A 133 8.45 -4.53 7.89
N THR A 134 8.27 -3.34 7.31
CA THR A 134 8.08 -3.13 5.87
C THR A 134 9.20 -2.26 5.29
N ALA A 135 9.50 -2.42 4.00
CA ALA A 135 10.53 -1.63 3.32
C ALA A 135 10.18 -0.13 3.25
N ILE A 136 8.90 0.19 3.22
CA ILE A 136 8.34 1.54 3.27
C ILE A 136 7.27 1.55 4.38
N ARG A 137 7.28 2.58 5.23
CA ARG A 137 6.39 2.67 6.40
C ARG A 137 4.90 2.80 6.02
N SER A 138 4.59 3.67 5.06
CA SER A 138 3.23 4.01 4.61
C SER A 138 3.20 4.24 3.09
N LEU A 139 2.03 4.11 2.48
CA LEU A 139 1.80 4.47 1.07
C LEU A 139 1.78 5.99 0.89
N HIS A 140 1.26 6.72 1.89
CA HIS A 140 1.39 8.16 1.98
C HIS A 140 2.80 8.52 2.46
N LEU A 141 3.51 9.38 1.72
CA LEU A 141 4.88 9.83 2.00
C LEU A 141 4.90 11.01 2.97
#